data_AF-A0A7W8EBE7-F1
#
_entry.id   AF-A0A7W8EBE7-F1
#
_cell.length_a   1.000
_cell.length_b   1.000
_cell.length_c   1.000
_cell.angle_alpha   90.00
_cell.angle_beta   90.00
_cell.angle_gamma   90.00
#
_symmetry.space_group_name_H-M   'P 1'
#
loop_
_entity.id
_entity.type
_entity.pdbx_description
1 polymer ?
#
loop_
_entity_poly.entity_id
_entity_poly.type
_entity_poly.pdbx_seq_one_letter_code
_entity_poly.pdbx_strand_id
1 'polypeptide(L)' 'LTLLRSVVKFKERFYYSSWARYDLAVPGSFRLSPPDSQLPALERDYRAMREMFYREPPTFGAILAGLASLEHEINTEK' A
#
# COMPACT_ATOMS: atom_id res chain seq x y z
N LEU A 1 0.84 5.62 -14.86
CA LEU A 1 0.77 6.93 -14.13
C LEU A 1 -0.49 7.83 -14.24
N THR A 2 -1.42 7.66 -15.19
CA THR A 2 -2.57 8.60 -15.31
C THR A 2 -3.46 8.65 -14.07
N LEU A 3 -3.71 7.51 -13.44
CA LEU A 3 -4.50 7.42 -12.21
C LEU A 3 -3.89 8.23 -11.06
N LEU A 4 -2.57 8.08 -10.83
CA LEU A 4 -1.83 8.82 -9.80
C LEU A 4 -2.02 10.33 -9.94
N ARG A 5 -1.85 10.87 -11.15
CA ARG A 5 -2.03 12.30 -11.42
C ARG A 5 -3.46 12.77 -11.13
N SER A 6 -4.46 11.97 -11.49
CA SER A 6 -5.86 12.28 -11.20
C SER A 6 -6.15 12.28 -9.70
N VAL A 7 -5.60 11.32 -8.96
CA VAL A 7 -5.75 11.23 -7.50
C VAL A 7 -5.10 12.43 -6.81
N VAL A 8 -3.87 12.80 -7.18
CA VAL A 8 -3.17 13.97 -6.62
C VAL A 8 -3.98 15.24 -6.85
N LYS A 9 -4.42 15.51 -8.09
CA LYS A 9 -5.25 16.68 -8.41
C LYS A 9 -6.54 16.73 -7.60
N PHE A 10 -7.21 15.59 -7.43
CA PHE A 10 -8.43 15.52 -6.62
C PHE A 10 -8.16 15.81 -5.14
N LYS A 11 -7.12 15.20 -4.56
CA LYS A 11 -6.75 15.38 -3.16
C LYS A 11 -6.30 16.81 -2.87
N GLU A 12 -5.51 17.42 -3.74
CA GLU A 12 -5.11 18.83 -3.62
C GLU A 12 -6.30 19.78 -3.66
N ARG A 13 -7.34 19.46 -4.45
CA ARG A 13 -8.51 20.33 -4.61
C ARG A 13 -9.54 20.19 -3.49
N PHE A 14 -9.83 18.97 -3.05
CA PHE A 14 -10.96 18.69 -2.14
C PHE A 14 -10.54 18.29 -0.73
N TYR A 15 -9.32 17.79 -0.55
CA TYR A 15 -8.80 17.28 0.72
C TYR A 15 -7.40 17.83 0.98
N TYR A 16 -7.25 19.14 0.79
CA TYR A 16 -5.95 19.79 0.91
C TYR A 16 -5.35 19.52 2.29
N SER A 17 -4.18 18.90 2.26
CA SER A 17 -3.44 18.50 3.44
C SER A 17 -1.96 18.75 3.17
N SER A 18 -1.41 19.80 3.77
CA SER A 18 -0.01 20.18 3.58
C SER A 18 0.97 19.11 4.11
N TRP A 19 0.54 18.31 5.09
CA TRP A 19 1.32 17.22 5.66
C TRP A 19 1.34 15.96 4.80
N ALA A 20 0.39 15.80 3.87
CA ALA A 20 0.31 14.62 3.01
C ALA A 20 1.37 14.58 1.89
N ARG A 21 2.01 15.73 1.60
CA ARG A 21 3.14 15.86 0.65
C ARG A 21 2.96 15.11 -0.67
N TYR A 22 1.82 15.31 -1.33
CA TYR A 22 1.53 14.69 -2.63
C TYR A 22 2.52 15.06 -3.73
N ASP A 23 3.27 16.16 -3.55
CA ASP A 23 4.41 16.55 -4.38
C ASP A 23 5.53 15.49 -4.41
N LEU A 24 5.65 14.67 -3.35
CA LEU A 24 6.65 13.61 -3.24
C LEU A 24 6.14 12.24 -3.71
N ALA A 25 4.86 12.14 -4.10
CA ALA A 25 4.23 10.88 -4.53
C ALA A 25 4.57 10.59 -6.00
N VAL A 26 5.81 10.14 -6.23
CA VAL A 26 6.38 9.84 -7.55
C VAL A 26 6.86 8.39 -7.63
N PRO A 27 6.85 7.75 -8.80
CA PRO A 27 7.47 6.43 -8.98
C PRO A 27 8.90 6.41 -8.44
N GLY A 28 9.21 5.41 -7.64
CA GLY A 28 10.47 5.29 -6.90
C GLY A 28 10.37 5.69 -5.42
N SER A 29 9.31 6.40 -5.00
CA SER A 29 9.11 6.81 -3.60
C SER A 29 8.06 5.99 -2.86
N PHE A 30 7.25 5.19 -3.55
CA PHE A 30 6.16 4.45 -2.92
C PHE A 30 6.69 3.27 -2.10
N ARG A 31 6.11 3.10 -0.90
CA ARG A 31 6.40 1.99 0.00
C ARG A 31 5.09 1.37 0.46
N LEU A 32 4.80 0.19 -0.05
CA LEU A 32 3.62 -0.61 0.28
C LEU A 32 3.97 -1.72 1.28
N SER A 33 5.18 -2.25 1.19
CA SER A 33 5.63 -3.33 2.07
C SER A 33 5.94 -2.79 3.46
N PRO A 34 5.38 -3.38 4.52
CA PRO A 34 5.65 -2.94 5.88
C PRO A 34 7.12 -3.23 6.26
N PRO A 35 7.69 -2.48 7.23
CA PRO A 35 9.03 -2.76 7.74
C PRO A 35 9.11 -4.13 8.43
N ASP A 36 10.25 -4.82 8.32
CA ASP A 36 10.45 -6.18 8.88
C ASP A 36 10.11 -6.27 10.38
N SER A 37 10.44 -5.23 11.14
CA SER A 37 10.13 -5.12 12.58
C SER A 37 8.63 -5.24 12.91
N GLN A 38 7.75 -4.90 11.97
CA GLN A 38 6.29 -4.91 12.17
C GLN A 38 5.65 -6.21 11.68
N LEU A 39 6.35 -7.02 10.88
CA LEU A 39 5.80 -8.25 10.30
C LEU A 39 5.25 -9.23 11.35
N PRO A 40 5.93 -9.51 12.48
CA PRO A 40 5.40 -10.45 13.46
C PRO A 40 4.08 -10.00 14.10
N ALA A 41 3.95 -8.69 14.36
CA ALA A 41 2.73 -8.12 14.93
C ALA A 41 1.58 -8.19 13.91
N LEU A 42 1.84 -7.79 12.66
CA LEU A 42 0.87 -7.85 11.57
C LEU A 42 0.40 -9.28 11.27
N GLU A 43 1.32 -10.25 11.29
CA GLU A 43 0.96 -11.65 11.06
C GLU A 43 0.06 -12.19 12.16
N ARG A 44 0.35 -11.86 13.43
CA ARG A 44 -0.50 -12.24 14.56
C ARG A 44 -1.90 -11.65 14.41
N ASP A 45 -1.98 -10.36 14.11
CA ASP A 45 -3.26 -9.66 13.99
C ASP A 45 -4.06 -10.18 12.78
N TYR A 46 -3.38 -10.45 11.64
CA TYR A 46 -3.98 -11.10 10.47
C TYR A 46 -4.59 -12.47 10.82
N ARG A 47 -3.87 -13.30 11.58
CA ARG A 47 -4.37 -14.62 12.01
C ARG A 47 -5.58 -14.49 12.95
N ALA A 48 -5.58 -13.50 13.84
CA ALA A 48 -6.71 -13.25 14.74
C ALA A 48 -7.97 -12.80 13.98
N MET A 49 -7.81 -12.08 12.86
CA MET A 49 -8.92 -11.62 12.02
C MET A 49 -9.47 -12.69 11.07
N ARG A 50 -8.88 -13.90 11.03
CA ARG A 50 -9.24 -14.93 10.05
C ARG A 50 -10.72 -15.32 10.10
N GLU A 51 -11.32 -15.32 11.28
CA GLU A 51 -12.74 -15.65 11.49
C GLU A 51 -13.70 -14.60 10.88
N MET A 52 -13.21 -13.41 10.54
CA MET A 52 -14.02 -12.37 9.90
C MET A 52 -14.21 -12.59 8.39
N PHE A 53 -13.48 -13.52 7.78
CA PHE A 53 -13.57 -13.78 6.34
C PHE A 53 -14.63 -14.84 6.03
N TYR A 54 -15.55 -14.51 5.11
CA TYR A 54 -16.56 -15.44 4.60
C TYR A 54 -16.00 -16.56 3.70
N ARG A 55 -14.75 -16.42 3.25
CA ARG A 55 -14.03 -17.37 2.40
C ARG A 55 -12.59 -17.48 2.90
N GLU A 56 -11.91 -18.56 2.53
CA GLU A 56 -10.50 -18.73 2.87
C GLU A 56 -9.67 -17.54 2.32
N PRO A 57 -9.05 -16.73 3.18
CA PRO A 57 -8.26 -15.61 2.74
C PRO A 57 -6.90 -16.08 2.20
N PRO A 58 -6.25 -15.30 1.30
CA PRO A 58 -4.90 -15.60 0.84
C PRO A 58 -3.93 -15.55 2.02
N THR A 59 -2.89 -16.39 2.04
CA THR A 59 -1.92 -16.43 3.14
C THR A 59 -1.25 -15.07 3.35
N PHE A 60 -0.84 -14.78 4.59
CA PHE A 60 -0.11 -13.55 4.90
C PHE A 60 1.12 -13.36 4.01
N GLY A 61 1.89 -14.42 3.78
CA GLY A 61 3.04 -14.40 2.88
C GLY A 61 2.68 -14.09 1.42
N ALA A 62 1.55 -14.60 0.92
CA ALA A 62 1.09 -14.29 -0.44
C ALA A 62 0.70 -12.82 -0.58
N ILE A 63 0.08 -12.23 0.46
CA ILE A 63 -0.22 -10.79 0.50
C ILE A 63 1.08 -9.98 0.45
N LEU A 64 2.06 -10.31 1.28
CA LEU A 64 3.35 -9.61 1.29
C LEU A 64 4.09 -9.71 -0.05
N ALA A 65 4.11 -10.90 -0.66
CA ALA A 65 4.71 -11.09 -1.98
C ALA A 65 4.01 -10.23 -3.06
N GLY A 66 2.67 -10.17 -3.02
CA GLY A 66 1.89 -9.30 -3.90
C GLY A 66 2.19 -7.82 -3.69
N LEU A 67 2.28 -7.36 -2.44
CA LEU A 67 2.63 -5.98 -2.11
C LEU A 67 4.04 -5.62 -2.60
N ALA A 68 5.02 -6.51 -2.42
CA ALA A 68 6.38 -6.28 -2.91
C ALA A 68 6.44 -6.19 -4.44
N SER A 69 5.70 -7.06 -5.15
CA SER A 69 5.61 -7.02 -6.60
C SER A 69 4.95 -5.73 -7.10
N LEU A 70 3.83 -5.32 -6.47
CA LEU A 70 3.12 -4.10 -6.82
C LEU A 70 3.96 -2.84 -6.54
N GLU A 71 4.67 -2.82 -5.41
CA GLU A 71 5.60 -1.74 -5.08
C GLU A 71 6.67 -1.60 -6.16
N HIS A 72 7.26 -2.71 -6.61
CA HIS A 72 8.24 -2.70 -7.68
C HIS A 72 7.64 -2.20 -9.00
N GLU A 73 6.47 -2.69 -9.40
CA GLU A 73 5.80 -2.29 -10.64
C GLU A 73 5.48 -0.79 -10.65
N ILE A 74 4.84 -0.28 -9.59
CA ILE A 74 4.49 1.14 -9.46
C ILE A 74 5.74 2.03 -9.48
N ASN A 75 6.82 1.58 -8.84
CA ASN A 75 8.07 2.35 -8.77
C ASN A 75 8.92 2.26 -10.05
N THR A 76 8.67 1.29 -10.93
CA THR A 76 9.40 1.12 -12.20
C THR A 76 8.63 1.63 -13.42
N GLU A 77 7.31 1.84 -13.30
CA GLU A 77 6.53 2.54 -14.32
C GLU A 77 7.07 3.98 -14.54
N LYS A 78 7.48 4.27 -15.79
CA LYS A 78 7.87 5.61 -16.25
C LYS A 78 6.68 6.42 -16.77
#